data_AF-A0A5J4Q001-F1
#
_entry.id   AF-A0A5J4Q001-F1
#
_cell.length_a   1.000
_cell.length_b   1.000
_cell.length_c   1.000
_cell.angle_alpha   90.00
_cell.angle_beta   90.00
_cell.angle_gamma   90.00
#
_symmetry.space_group_name_H-M   'P 1'
#
loop_
_entity.id
_entity.type
_entity.pdbx_description
1 polymer ?
#
loop_
_entity_poly.entity_id
_entity_poly.type
_entity_poly.pdbx_seq_one_letter_code
_entity_poly.pdbx_strand_id
1 'polypeptide(L)'
;VWQLNENTDLAIFEAGISQSGEMPVLQTIIKPTIGILTSIGSAHQENFSSLHEKCMEKLALFRDSEAIIYNGDNELMSNCVTKALPSIHKIAWSRIDRGKSLYIGSVEKQKDETLISYRYSGRDNFFYIPFIDDASIENALNCLAACLYLRLSPEQINERMARLEPIAMRLEVKEGKSRCILVNDSYNSDLTSLDIALDFLYRRSQDKMLKRTLVLSDILESGQSVSVLYLKVAQLVHSRQIDKIIGVGSDISSAASLFDVEKYFFPDTATLLSSNVFNDLHDEIILIKGSRKFEFDRITEKLELKVHETILEINLGALIDNLNEYRSKLKPQTKTICMVKASAYGAGAHEVAKTLQEHRVDYLAVAVADEGSDLRKAGITASIMIMNPELSAFKRMFDYKLEPEIYNFRLLDALIKEAEKEGITHFPIHIKIDTGMHRLGFAPTDIPQLINSLKRQNAVIPRSVFSHLAGSDNKEFDGFTRQQIATFDKASTELQKVFSHKILRHICNSAGIER
;
A
#
# COMPACT_ATOMS: atom_id res chain seq x y z
N VAL A 1 -3.74 11.49 13.49
CA VAL A 1 -5.01 12.10 13.98
C VAL A 1 -5.54 13.15 13.00
N TRP A 2 -4.70 14.06 12.48
CA TRP A 2 -5.09 15.17 11.60
C TRP A 2 -5.73 14.79 10.25
N GLN A 3 -5.61 13.54 9.81
CA GLN A 3 -6.26 13.02 8.60
C GLN A 3 -7.65 12.41 8.86
N LEU A 4 -8.06 12.28 10.13
CA LEU A 4 -9.40 11.80 10.47
C LEU A 4 -10.45 12.83 10.07
N ASN A 5 -11.58 12.35 9.55
CA ASN A 5 -12.73 13.17 9.25
C ASN A 5 -14.03 12.42 9.58
N GLU A 6 -15.17 13.07 9.37
CA GLU A 6 -16.50 12.54 9.67
C GLU A 6 -16.86 11.23 8.94
N ASN A 7 -16.12 10.84 7.89
CA ASN A 7 -16.29 9.57 7.19
C ASN A 7 -15.31 8.48 7.67
N THR A 8 -14.50 8.74 8.70
CA THR A 8 -13.54 7.75 9.20
C THR A 8 -14.18 6.86 10.26
N ASP A 9 -14.46 5.60 9.87
CA ASP A 9 -15.06 4.60 10.77
C ASP A 9 -14.01 3.88 11.65
N LEU A 10 -12.77 3.77 11.16
CA LEU A 10 -11.66 3.12 11.87
C LEU A 10 -10.35 3.84 11.56
N ALA A 11 -9.52 4.02 12.58
CA ALA A 11 -8.19 4.58 12.47
C ALA A 11 -7.17 3.67 13.14
N ILE A 12 -6.10 3.32 12.42
CA ILE A 12 -5.01 2.47 12.92
C ILE A 12 -3.78 3.37 13.10
N PHE A 13 -3.26 3.41 14.32
CA PHE A 13 -2.08 4.19 14.67
C PHE A 13 -0.97 3.26 15.16
N GLU A 14 0.17 3.28 14.48
CA GLU A 14 1.40 2.68 14.99
C GLU A 14 2.10 3.66 15.94
N ALA A 15 2.47 3.19 17.13
CA ALA A 15 3.14 3.99 18.15
C ALA A 15 4.42 3.28 18.64
N GLY A 16 5.57 3.86 18.29
CA GLY A 16 6.89 3.46 18.80
C GLY A 16 7.32 4.32 19.98
N ILE A 17 8.28 3.80 20.76
CA ILE A 17 9.00 4.56 21.80
C ILE A 17 10.48 4.26 21.71
N SER A 18 11.27 5.28 21.97
CA SER A 18 12.73 5.22 22.12
C SER A 18 13.17 5.50 23.56
N GLN A 19 12.38 6.25 24.33
CA GLN A 19 12.67 6.66 25.70
C GLN A 19 11.44 6.54 26.61
N SER A 20 11.68 6.57 27.93
CA SER A 20 10.63 6.60 28.95
C SER A 20 9.91 7.96 28.97
N GLY A 21 8.58 7.95 29.19
CA GLY A 21 7.73 9.14 29.23
C GLY A 21 7.12 9.57 27.88
N GLU A 22 7.49 8.96 26.76
CA GLU A 22 6.93 9.28 25.43
C GLU A 22 5.49 8.76 25.26
N MET A 23 5.20 7.58 25.81
CA MET A 23 3.92 6.91 25.58
C MET A 23 2.72 7.62 26.24
N PRO A 24 2.83 8.14 27.48
CA PRO A 24 1.79 8.99 28.06
C PRO A 24 1.47 10.22 27.20
N VAL A 25 2.48 10.85 26.57
CA VAL A 25 2.26 12.01 25.69
C VAL A 25 1.46 11.57 24.46
N LEU A 26 1.86 10.48 23.80
CA LEU A 26 1.14 9.92 22.66
C LEU A 26 -0.29 9.53 23.01
N GLN A 27 -0.53 9.02 24.23
CA GLN A 27 -1.87 8.66 24.69
C GLN A 27 -2.83 9.86 24.67
N THR A 28 -2.39 11.04 25.10
CA THR A 28 -3.23 12.25 25.10
C THR A 28 -3.64 12.70 23.69
N ILE A 29 -2.85 12.32 22.68
CA ILE A 29 -3.06 12.67 21.27
C ILE A 29 -3.90 11.61 20.57
N ILE A 30 -3.50 10.34 20.69
CA ILE A 30 -4.10 9.22 19.96
C ILE A 30 -5.44 8.82 20.57
N LYS A 31 -5.55 8.82 21.91
CA LYS A 31 -6.73 8.37 22.67
C LYS A 31 -7.33 7.07 22.12
N PRO A 32 -6.55 5.97 22.08
CA PRO A 32 -6.96 4.74 21.42
C PRO A 32 -8.14 4.08 22.15
N THR A 33 -9.12 3.60 21.39
CA THR A 33 -10.24 2.79 21.91
C THR A 33 -9.86 1.32 22.07
N ILE A 34 -8.99 0.81 21.19
CA ILE A 34 -8.48 -0.57 21.21
C ILE A 34 -6.95 -0.50 21.22
N GLY A 35 -6.34 -1.18 22.19
CA GLY A 35 -4.89 -1.37 22.26
C GLY A 35 -4.45 -2.69 21.64
N ILE A 36 -3.34 -2.68 20.89
CA ILE A 36 -2.67 -3.89 20.43
C ILE A 36 -1.22 -3.81 20.89
N LEU A 37 -0.83 -4.70 21.81
CA LEU A 37 0.56 -4.85 22.23
C LEU A 37 1.17 -6.02 21.45
N THR A 38 1.95 -5.69 20.40
CA THR A 38 2.51 -6.66 19.46
C THR A 38 3.58 -7.54 20.09
N SER A 39 4.66 -6.94 20.60
CA SER A 39 5.76 -7.64 21.27
C SER A 39 6.57 -6.74 22.21
N ILE A 40 7.34 -7.36 23.11
CA ILE A 40 8.33 -6.69 23.97
C ILE A 40 9.69 -7.31 23.72
N GLY A 41 10.52 -6.63 22.94
CA GLY A 41 11.89 -7.05 22.57
C GLY A 41 12.99 -6.09 23.06
N SER A 42 14.23 -6.35 22.65
CA SER A 42 15.45 -5.65 23.13
C SER A 42 15.74 -4.29 22.48
N ALA A 43 15.04 -3.88 21.42
CA ALA A 43 15.31 -2.61 20.74
C ALA A 43 15.21 -1.39 21.70
N HIS A 44 16.18 -0.47 21.70
CA HIS A 44 16.21 0.68 22.62
C HIS A 44 16.23 0.31 24.12
N GLN A 45 16.61 -0.92 24.48
CA GLN A 45 16.59 -1.39 25.88
C GLN A 45 17.52 -0.57 26.79
N GLU A 46 18.57 0.04 26.25
CA GLU A 46 19.51 0.91 26.95
C GLU A 46 18.85 2.14 27.61
N ASN A 47 17.70 2.59 27.11
CA ASN A 47 16.94 3.70 27.67
C ASN A 47 15.92 3.27 28.74
N PHE A 48 15.90 1.98 29.09
CA PHE A 48 15.00 1.42 30.11
C PHE A 48 15.78 0.55 31.10
N SER A 49 15.45 0.66 32.38
CA SER A 49 16.06 -0.15 33.45
C SER A 49 15.75 -1.64 33.32
N SER A 50 14.63 -2.00 32.67
CA SER A 50 14.21 -3.39 32.46
C SER A 50 13.18 -3.53 31.34
N LEU A 51 13.00 -4.76 30.83
CA LEU A 51 11.89 -5.09 29.92
C LEU A 51 10.53 -4.87 30.56
N HIS A 52 10.42 -5.04 31.89
CA HIS A 52 9.20 -4.76 32.63
C HIS A 52 8.86 -3.26 32.59
N GLU A 53 9.83 -2.37 32.86
CA GLU A 53 9.62 -0.91 32.74
C GLU A 53 9.18 -0.54 31.33
N LYS A 54 9.87 -1.05 30.31
CA LYS A 54 9.53 -0.80 28.91
C LYS A 54 8.12 -1.28 28.55
N CYS A 55 7.70 -2.42 29.10
CA CYS A 55 6.34 -2.93 28.93
C CYS A 55 5.32 -2.00 29.59
N MET A 56 5.57 -1.56 30.83
CA MET A 56 4.71 -0.62 31.55
C MET A 56 4.60 0.73 30.83
N GLU A 57 5.71 1.24 30.29
CA GLU A 57 5.73 2.45 29.46
C GLU A 57 4.83 2.27 28.23
N LYS A 58 4.97 1.17 27.48
CA LYS A 58 4.10 0.90 26.32
C LYS A 58 2.62 0.79 26.69
N LEU A 59 2.31 0.19 27.85
CA LEU A 59 0.94 0.03 28.32
C LEU A 59 0.28 1.34 28.75
N ALA A 60 1.06 2.40 29.03
CA ALA A 60 0.52 3.72 29.32
C ALA A 60 -0.33 4.27 28.16
N LEU A 61 -0.07 3.84 26.92
CA LEU A 61 -0.87 4.19 25.74
C LEU A 61 -2.34 3.79 25.87
N PHE A 62 -2.61 2.68 26.56
CA PHE A 62 -3.89 2.00 26.54
C PHE A 62 -4.68 2.17 27.84
N ARG A 63 -4.24 3.04 28.75
CA ARG A 63 -4.84 3.22 30.08
C ARG A 63 -6.35 3.54 30.05
N ASP A 64 -6.80 4.22 29.01
CA ASP A 64 -8.19 4.66 28.81
C ASP A 64 -8.88 3.90 27.67
N SER A 65 -8.27 2.82 27.17
CA SER A 65 -8.83 1.99 26.10
C SER A 65 -9.92 1.05 26.64
N GLU A 66 -10.84 0.65 25.77
CA GLU A 66 -11.92 -0.29 26.11
C GLU A 66 -11.41 -1.73 26.15
N ALA A 67 -10.53 -2.07 25.21
CA ALA A 67 -9.95 -3.40 25.08
C ALA A 67 -8.45 -3.36 24.79
N ILE A 68 -7.75 -4.41 25.17
CA ILE A 68 -6.34 -4.64 24.83
C ILE A 68 -6.13 -6.06 24.30
N ILE A 69 -5.43 -6.16 23.18
CA ILE A 69 -5.03 -7.38 22.50
C ILE A 69 -3.54 -7.60 22.71
N TYR A 70 -3.16 -8.84 23.03
CA TYR A 70 -1.76 -9.20 23.26
C TYR A 70 -1.55 -10.72 23.19
N ASN A 71 -0.29 -11.14 23.06
CA ASN A 71 0.13 -12.52 23.18
C ASN A 71 -0.01 -13.00 24.64
N GLY A 72 -0.98 -13.88 24.91
CA GLY A 72 -1.25 -14.42 26.24
C GLY A 72 -0.20 -15.41 26.76
N ASP A 73 0.62 -15.97 25.86
CA ASP A 73 1.66 -16.94 26.20
C ASP A 73 2.93 -16.27 26.72
N ASN A 74 3.09 -14.96 26.46
CA ASN A 74 4.19 -14.18 27.00
C ASN A 74 3.89 -13.78 28.44
N GLU A 75 4.58 -14.44 29.39
CA GLU A 75 4.37 -14.25 30.82
C GLU A 75 4.63 -12.80 31.28
N LEU A 76 5.70 -12.16 30.79
CA LEU A 76 6.02 -10.77 31.13
C LEU A 76 4.90 -9.82 30.67
N MET A 77 4.44 -9.97 29.42
CA MET A 77 3.34 -9.17 28.87
C MET A 77 2.05 -9.42 29.63
N SER A 78 1.68 -10.68 29.85
CA SER A 78 0.46 -11.05 30.60
C SER A 78 0.45 -10.47 32.01
N ASN A 79 1.58 -10.51 32.72
CA ASN A 79 1.73 -9.93 34.05
C ASN A 79 1.62 -8.39 34.02
N CYS A 80 2.30 -7.74 33.07
CA CYS A 80 2.26 -6.28 32.93
C CYS A 80 0.85 -5.79 32.57
N VAL A 81 0.16 -6.43 31.60
CA VAL A 81 -1.22 -6.07 31.23
C VAL A 81 -2.18 -6.24 32.40
N THR A 82 -2.09 -7.36 33.13
CA THR A 82 -2.97 -7.64 34.27
C THR A 82 -2.78 -6.61 35.39
N LYS A 83 -1.54 -6.19 35.64
CA LYS A 83 -1.20 -5.21 36.68
C LYS A 83 -1.53 -3.77 36.27
N ALA A 84 -1.20 -3.38 35.04
CA ALA A 84 -1.35 -2.01 34.57
C ALA A 84 -2.81 -1.66 34.23
N LEU A 85 -3.56 -2.63 33.68
CA LEU A 85 -4.87 -2.40 33.07
C LEU A 85 -5.93 -3.36 33.66
N PRO A 86 -6.19 -3.34 34.98
CA PRO A 86 -7.06 -4.33 35.64
C PRO A 86 -8.49 -4.29 35.11
N SER A 87 -9.03 -3.10 34.83
CA SER A 87 -10.43 -2.89 34.43
C SER A 87 -10.70 -2.98 32.93
N ILE A 88 -9.66 -3.10 32.09
CA ILE A 88 -9.78 -3.15 30.63
C ILE A 88 -10.12 -4.56 30.16
N HIS A 89 -10.94 -4.67 29.11
CA HIS A 89 -11.29 -5.94 28.47
C HIS A 89 -10.04 -6.56 27.80
N LYS A 90 -9.65 -7.76 28.24
CA LYS A 90 -8.41 -8.41 27.79
C LYS A 90 -8.72 -9.47 26.74
N ILE A 91 -8.08 -9.33 25.58
CA ILE A 91 -8.20 -10.26 24.45
C ILE A 91 -6.84 -10.91 24.24
N ALA A 92 -6.54 -11.87 25.09
CA ALA A 92 -5.33 -12.66 25.01
C ALA A 92 -5.56 -13.85 24.10
N TRP A 93 -4.80 -13.95 23.01
CA TRP A 93 -4.71 -15.19 22.25
C TRP A 93 -3.65 -16.11 22.85
N SER A 94 -3.81 -17.42 22.68
CA SER A 94 -2.87 -18.41 23.21
C SER A 94 -2.75 -19.62 22.30
N ARG A 95 -1.54 -20.16 22.14
CA ARG A 95 -1.24 -21.43 21.47
C ARG A 95 -1.20 -22.61 22.43
N ILE A 96 -1.08 -22.36 23.74
CA ILE A 96 -0.91 -23.40 24.78
C ILE A 96 -2.11 -23.55 25.71
N ASP A 97 -2.82 -22.46 26.04
CA ASP A 97 -3.94 -22.43 26.97
C ASP A 97 -5.29 -22.47 26.23
N ARG A 98 -5.88 -23.66 26.19
CA ARG A 98 -7.21 -23.93 25.62
C ARG A 98 -8.35 -23.22 26.34
N GLY A 99 -8.12 -22.70 27.54
CA GLY A 99 -9.10 -21.95 28.33
C GLY A 99 -9.25 -20.49 27.90
N LYS A 100 -8.35 -19.96 27.05
CA LYS A 100 -8.46 -18.60 26.53
C LYS A 100 -9.57 -18.50 25.48
N SER A 101 -10.25 -17.35 25.46
CA SER A 101 -11.35 -17.07 24.52
C SER A 101 -10.93 -17.18 23.05
N LEU A 102 -9.66 -16.91 22.75
CA LEU A 102 -9.05 -17.12 21.44
C LEU A 102 -7.89 -18.11 21.59
N TYR A 103 -8.13 -19.37 21.22
CA TYR A 103 -7.14 -20.43 21.25
C TYR A 103 -6.68 -20.77 19.83
N ILE A 104 -5.38 -20.86 19.60
CA ILE A 104 -4.79 -21.20 18.30
C ILE A 104 -4.45 -22.69 18.33
N GLY A 105 -5.21 -23.48 17.58
CA GLY A 105 -5.17 -24.94 17.60
C GLY A 105 -4.03 -25.54 16.79
N SER A 106 -3.83 -25.07 15.55
CA SER A 106 -2.72 -25.50 14.68
C SER A 106 -2.17 -24.34 13.86
N VAL A 107 -0.88 -24.43 13.55
CA VAL A 107 -0.16 -23.53 12.64
C VAL A 107 0.65 -24.42 11.71
N GLU A 108 0.18 -24.55 10.47
CA GLU A 108 0.71 -25.48 9.47
C GLU A 108 1.37 -24.67 8.37
N LYS A 109 2.70 -24.59 8.43
CA LYS A 109 3.51 -23.90 7.43
C LYS A 109 3.60 -24.76 6.18
N GLN A 110 3.15 -24.23 5.06
CA GLN A 110 3.32 -24.81 3.73
C GLN A 110 4.50 -24.14 3.02
N LYS A 111 4.63 -24.36 1.70
CA LYS A 111 5.76 -23.85 0.92
C LYS A 111 5.83 -22.32 0.91
N ASP A 112 4.72 -21.67 0.59
CA ASP A 112 4.64 -20.21 0.37
C ASP A 112 3.52 -19.55 1.21
N GLU A 113 2.82 -20.33 2.05
CA GLU A 113 1.71 -19.86 2.89
C GLU A 113 1.64 -20.63 4.22
N THR A 114 0.89 -20.10 5.19
CA THR A 114 0.62 -20.78 6.46
C THR A 114 -0.88 -20.88 6.69
N LEU A 115 -1.36 -22.08 7.01
CA LEU A 115 -2.71 -22.34 7.49
C LEU A 115 -2.75 -22.21 9.02
N ILE A 116 -3.64 -21.38 9.54
CA ILE A 116 -3.81 -21.16 10.98
C ILE A 116 -5.24 -21.56 11.38
N SER A 117 -5.35 -22.57 12.24
CA SER A 117 -6.62 -23.02 12.82
C SER A 117 -6.79 -22.44 14.22
N TYR A 118 -7.97 -21.89 14.51
CA TYR A 118 -8.27 -21.25 15.79
C TYR A 118 -9.67 -21.56 16.28
N ARG A 119 -9.84 -21.50 17.61
CA ARG A 119 -11.12 -21.58 18.30
C ARG A 119 -11.43 -20.25 18.94
N TYR A 120 -12.58 -19.68 18.61
CA TYR A 120 -13.08 -18.46 19.21
C TYR A 120 -14.52 -18.64 19.68
N SER A 121 -14.79 -18.33 20.95
CA SER A 121 -16.13 -18.48 21.56
C SER A 121 -16.75 -19.87 21.33
N GLY A 122 -15.93 -20.92 21.40
CA GLY A 122 -16.36 -22.32 21.22
C GLY A 122 -16.56 -22.77 19.77
N ARG A 123 -16.27 -21.93 18.76
CA ARG A 123 -16.33 -22.29 17.34
C ARG A 123 -14.95 -22.41 16.74
N ASP A 124 -14.73 -23.50 16.00
CA ASP A 124 -13.50 -23.75 15.26
C ASP A 124 -13.58 -23.10 13.87
N ASN A 125 -12.53 -22.38 13.50
CA ASN A 125 -12.36 -21.68 12.23
C ASN A 125 -10.90 -21.74 11.79
N PHE A 126 -10.62 -21.30 10.57
CA PHE A 126 -9.26 -21.23 10.04
C PHE A 126 -9.08 -20.04 9.11
N PHE A 127 -7.83 -19.68 8.84
CA PHE A 127 -7.47 -18.73 7.78
C PHE A 127 -6.08 -19.00 7.23
N TYR A 128 -5.81 -18.49 6.03
CA TYR A 128 -4.49 -18.52 5.39
C TYR A 128 -3.79 -17.17 5.47
N ILE A 129 -2.46 -17.21 5.55
CA ILE A 129 -1.60 -16.04 5.31
C ILE A 129 -0.51 -16.40 4.29
N PRO A 130 -0.12 -15.49 3.38
CA PRO A 130 0.93 -15.72 2.38
C PRO A 130 2.35 -15.52 2.97
N PHE A 131 2.55 -15.96 4.22
CA PHE A 131 3.81 -15.84 4.95
C PHE A 131 4.09 -17.13 5.72
N ILE A 132 5.37 -17.45 5.93
CA ILE A 132 5.82 -18.69 6.58
C ILE A 132 6.71 -18.47 7.81
N ASP A 133 7.11 -17.23 8.09
CA ASP A 133 7.94 -16.89 9.23
C ASP A 133 7.11 -16.68 10.51
N ASP A 134 7.71 -16.96 11.67
CA ASP A 134 6.98 -16.92 12.95
C ASP A 134 6.57 -15.51 13.38
N ALA A 135 7.32 -14.48 12.97
CA ALA A 135 6.98 -13.10 13.29
C ALA A 135 5.72 -12.65 12.54
N SER A 136 5.61 -12.98 11.25
CA SER A 136 4.40 -12.72 10.46
C SER A 136 3.19 -13.50 10.98
N ILE A 137 3.40 -14.74 11.43
CA ILE A 137 2.34 -15.53 12.08
C ILE A 137 1.87 -14.83 13.37
N GLU A 138 2.78 -14.43 14.26
CA GLU A 138 2.42 -13.73 15.50
C GLU A 138 1.70 -12.40 15.23
N ASN A 139 2.15 -11.63 14.24
CA ASN A 139 1.46 -10.42 13.80
C ASN A 139 0.05 -10.71 13.27
N ALA A 140 -0.10 -11.78 12.47
CA ALA A 140 -1.40 -12.20 11.96
C ALA A 140 -2.35 -12.63 13.09
N LEU A 141 -1.85 -13.24 14.17
CA LEU A 141 -2.65 -13.59 15.35
C LEU A 141 -3.14 -12.35 16.11
N ASN A 142 -2.30 -11.31 16.24
CA ASN A 142 -2.71 -10.02 16.79
C ASN A 142 -3.81 -9.38 15.92
N CYS A 143 -3.66 -9.40 14.59
CA CYS A 143 -4.66 -8.90 13.66
C CYS A 143 -5.96 -9.71 13.72
N LEU A 144 -5.89 -11.04 13.81
CA LEU A 144 -7.04 -11.93 13.97
C LEU A 144 -7.86 -11.52 15.21
N ALA A 145 -7.20 -11.35 16.36
CA ALA A 145 -7.86 -10.95 17.59
C ALA A 145 -8.57 -9.60 17.45
N ALA A 146 -7.97 -8.64 16.74
CA ALA A 146 -8.58 -7.35 16.43
C ALA A 146 -9.81 -7.50 15.51
N CYS A 147 -9.69 -8.28 14.42
CA CYS A 147 -10.79 -8.54 13.51
C CYS A 147 -11.99 -9.20 14.21
N LEU A 148 -11.73 -10.17 15.09
CA LEU A 148 -12.78 -10.84 15.88
C LEU A 148 -13.45 -9.88 16.86
N TYR A 149 -12.67 -9.01 17.54
CA TYR A 149 -13.24 -7.98 18.41
C TYR A 149 -14.13 -6.99 17.65
N LEU A 150 -13.71 -6.60 16.45
CA LEU A 150 -14.47 -5.76 15.52
C LEU A 150 -15.61 -6.52 14.80
N ARG A 151 -15.85 -7.78 15.16
CA ARG A 151 -16.97 -8.61 14.67
C ARG A 151 -16.94 -8.91 13.17
N LEU A 152 -15.74 -8.99 12.57
CA LEU A 152 -15.61 -9.51 11.21
C LEU A 152 -15.96 -11.00 11.19
N SER A 153 -16.60 -11.44 10.09
CA SER A 153 -16.94 -12.85 9.90
C SER A 153 -15.68 -13.69 9.61
N PRO A 154 -15.64 -14.97 10.02
CA PRO A 154 -14.53 -15.87 9.70
C PRO A 154 -14.24 -15.95 8.20
N GLU A 155 -15.28 -15.89 7.35
CA GLU A 155 -15.17 -15.93 5.89
C GLU A 155 -14.41 -14.70 5.36
N GLN A 156 -14.75 -13.50 5.85
CA GLN A 156 -14.05 -12.26 5.47
C GLN A 156 -12.60 -12.24 5.95
N ILE A 157 -12.33 -12.76 7.14
CA ILE A 157 -10.98 -12.86 7.69
C ILE A 157 -10.14 -13.77 6.79
N ASN A 158 -10.64 -14.96 6.47
CA ASN A 158 -9.94 -15.90 5.60
C ASN A 158 -9.68 -15.30 4.20
N GLU A 159 -10.69 -14.71 3.56
CA GLU A 159 -10.55 -14.11 2.23
C GLU A 159 -9.50 -12.98 2.21
N ARG A 160 -9.49 -12.10 3.22
CA ARG A 160 -8.62 -10.92 3.23
C ARG A 160 -7.20 -11.22 3.71
N MET A 161 -7.03 -12.08 4.70
CA MET A 161 -5.70 -12.45 5.20
C MET A 161 -4.88 -13.19 4.15
N ALA A 162 -5.52 -13.97 3.27
CA ALA A 162 -4.86 -14.66 2.16
C ALA A 162 -4.30 -13.71 1.09
N ARG A 163 -4.72 -12.43 1.05
CA ARG A 163 -4.31 -11.42 0.06
C ARG A 163 -3.29 -10.40 0.59
N LEU A 164 -2.69 -10.65 1.75
CA LEU A 164 -1.67 -9.76 2.30
C LEU A 164 -0.42 -9.74 1.41
N GLU A 165 0.19 -8.58 1.25
CA GLU A 165 1.39 -8.39 0.43
C GLU A 165 2.64 -8.26 1.32
N PRO A 166 3.81 -8.75 0.88
CA PRO A 166 5.07 -8.54 1.59
C PRO A 166 5.52 -7.07 1.54
N ILE A 167 6.20 -6.62 2.59
CA ILE A 167 6.80 -5.28 2.66
C ILE A 167 8.25 -5.36 2.17
N ALA A 168 8.68 -4.43 1.30
CA ALA A 168 10.06 -4.34 0.85
C ALA A 168 11.05 -4.21 2.03
N MET A 169 12.30 -4.70 1.87
CA MET A 169 13.39 -4.59 2.87
C MET A 169 13.25 -5.44 4.15
N ARG A 170 12.29 -6.36 4.25
CA ARG A 170 12.20 -7.37 5.33
C ARG A 170 12.22 -8.77 4.77
N LEU A 171 13.33 -9.50 4.99
CA LEU A 171 13.58 -10.82 4.40
C LEU A 171 13.29 -10.86 2.89
N GLU A 172 13.60 -9.76 2.21
CA GLU A 172 13.29 -9.58 0.80
C GLU A 172 14.24 -10.42 -0.04
N VAL A 173 13.69 -11.34 -0.84
CA VAL A 173 14.49 -12.23 -1.69
C VAL A 173 14.65 -11.61 -3.07
N LYS A 174 15.89 -11.36 -3.49
CA LYS A 174 16.24 -10.81 -4.80
C LYS A 174 17.18 -11.74 -5.57
N GLU A 175 17.19 -11.62 -6.89
CA GLU A 175 18.20 -12.29 -7.72
C GLU A 175 19.53 -11.51 -7.67
N GLY A 176 20.62 -12.22 -7.38
CA GLY A 176 21.98 -11.68 -7.35
C GLY A 176 22.77 -12.03 -8.61
N LYS A 177 23.82 -11.25 -8.88
CA LYS A 177 24.80 -11.56 -9.94
C LYS A 177 25.42 -12.94 -9.71
N SER A 178 25.94 -13.54 -10.78
CA SER A 178 26.66 -14.82 -10.71
C SER A 178 25.83 -15.99 -10.13
N ARG A 179 24.52 -16.01 -10.42
CA ARG A 179 23.54 -17.00 -9.91
C ARG A 179 23.39 -17.01 -8.38
N CYS A 180 23.77 -15.93 -7.72
CA CYS A 180 23.53 -15.77 -6.29
C CYS A 180 22.06 -15.43 -6.01
N ILE A 181 21.60 -15.73 -4.81
CA ILE A 181 20.30 -15.28 -4.28
C ILE A 181 20.58 -14.33 -3.13
N LEU A 182 19.99 -13.15 -3.13
CA LEU A 182 20.14 -12.19 -2.04
C LEU A 182 18.93 -12.28 -1.12
N VAL A 183 19.17 -12.30 0.19
CA VAL A 183 18.15 -12.11 1.21
C VAL A 183 18.47 -10.79 1.90
N ASN A 184 17.70 -9.75 1.61
CA ASN A 184 17.90 -8.41 2.15
C ASN A 184 17.10 -8.22 3.44
N ASP A 185 17.82 -8.02 4.54
CA ASP A 185 17.27 -7.74 5.88
C ASP A 185 18.06 -6.59 6.56
N SER A 186 18.36 -5.54 5.79
CA SER A 186 19.21 -4.40 6.19
C SER A 186 18.53 -3.33 7.06
N TYR A 187 17.31 -3.57 7.55
CA TYR A 187 16.52 -2.54 8.24
C TYR A 187 16.86 -2.40 9.73
N ASN A 188 17.01 -3.51 10.44
CA ASN A 188 17.36 -3.54 11.87
C ASN A 188 18.29 -4.73 12.15
N SER A 189 19.24 -4.53 13.07
CA SER A 189 20.22 -5.55 13.44
C SER A 189 20.21 -5.72 14.96
N ASP A 190 19.53 -6.78 15.41
CA ASP A 190 19.60 -7.30 16.77
C ASP A 190 19.77 -8.84 16.72
N LEU A 191 20.14 -9.46 17.84
CA LEU A 191 20.39 -10.90 17.90
C LEU A 191 19.16 -11.75 17.52
N THR A 192 17.97 -11.29 17.90
CA THR A 192 16.73 -12.06 17.69
C THR A 192 16.36 -12.06 16.20
N SER A 193 16.40 -10.89 15.57
CA SER A 193 16.20 -10.75 14.14
C SER A 193 17.29 -11.43 13.33
N LEU A 194 18.53 -11.51 13.84
CA LEU A 194 19.61 -12.24 13.16
C LEU A 194 19.33 -13.74 13.16
N ASP A 195 18.89 -14.31 14.28
CA ASP A 195 18.52 -15.72 14.35
C ASP A 195 17.39 -16.07 13.37
N ILE A 196 16.34 -15.24 13.30
CA ILE A 196 15.23 -15.41 12.36
C ILE A 196 15.74 -15.37 10.91
N ALA A 197 16.59 -14.39 10.57
CA ALA A 197 17.11 -14.23 9.23
C ALA A 197 18.02 -15.41 8.82
N LEU A 198 18.84 -15.92 9.75
CA LEU A 198 19.68 -17.08 9.50
C LEU A 198 18.87 -18.37 9.37
N ASP A 199 17.80 -18.54 10.15
CA ASP A 199 16.89 -19.67 10.01
C ASP A 199 16.16 -19.65 8.66
N PHE A 200 15.71 -18.47 8.20
CA PHE A 200 15.17 -18.27 6.87
C PHE A 200 16.18 -18.67 5.77
N LEU A 201 17.42 -18.17 5.88
CA LEU A 201 18.52 -18.51 4.98
C LEU A 201 18.78 -20.02 4.93
N TYR A 202 18.84 -20.66 6.11
CA TYR A 202 19.09 -22.09 6.26
C TYR A 202 18.00 -22.91 5.54
N ARG A 203 16.72 -22.63 5.80
CA ARG A 203 15.60 -23.34 5.16
C ARG A 203 15.62 -23.20 3.64
N ARG A 204 15.86 -22.00 3.13
CA ARG A 204 15.86 -21.71 1.68
C ARG A 204 17.02 -22.37 0.93
N SER A 205 18.18 -22.49 1.58
CA SER A 205 19.38 -23.07 0.98
C SER A 205 19.27 -24.59 0.74
N GLN A 206 18.45 -25.30 1.54
CA GLN A 206 18.30 -26.76 1.48
C GLN A 206 17.80 -27.22 0.11
N ASP A 207 16.88 -26.47 -0.49
CA ASP A 207 16.27 -26.81 -1.77
C ASP A 207 17.24 -26.68 -2.97
N LYS A 208 18.33 -25.92 -2.82
CA LYS A 208 19.19 -25.49 -3.95
C LYS A 208 20.67 -25.84 -3.80
N MET A 209 21.10 -26.46 -2.69
CA MET A 209 22.51 -26.80 -2.42
C MET A 209 23.49 -25.63 -2.62
N LEU A 210 23.06 -24.40 -2.29
CA LEU A 210 23.87 -23.18 -2.41
C LEU A 210 24.74 -22.98 -1.16
N LYS A 211 25.94 -22.45 -1.33
CA LYS A 211 26.76 -21.98 -0.19
C LYS A 211 26.06 -20.82 0.53
N ARG A 212 26.15 -20.78 1.86
CA ARG A 212 25.51 -19.76 2.71
C ARG A 212 26.53 -18.71 3.11
N THR A 213 26.27 -17.48 2.70
CA THR A 213 27.12 -16.33 3.02
C THR A 213 26.34 -15.32 3.86
N LEU A 214 26.94 -14.88 4.96
CA LEU A 214 26.39 -13.85 5.84
C LEU A 214 27.20 -12.57 5.68
N VAL A 215 26.56 -11.49 5.24
CA VAL A 215 27.09 -10.12 5.34
C VAL A 215 26.46 -9.47 6.56
N LEU A 216 27.26 -9.15 7.58
CA LEU A 216 26.79 -8.66 8.88
C LEU A 216 27.49 -7.36 9.29
N SER A 217 26.72 -6.32 9.59
CA SER A 217 27.26 -5.10 10.21
C SER A 217 27.50 -5.27 11.70
N ASP A 218 28.11 -4.28 12.36
CA ASP A 218 28.03 -4.21 13.81
C ASP A 218 26.56 -4.19 14.29
N ILE A 219 26.29 -4.96 15.33
CA ILE A 219 25.02 -4.96 16.05
C ILE A 219 25.09 -3.87 17.12
N LEU A 220 24.51 -2.72 16.81
CA LEU A 220 24.48 -1.56 17.71
C LEU A 220 23.43 -1.77 18.82
N GLU A 221 23.57 -1.02 19.92
CA GLU A 221 22.52 -0.89 20.96
C GLU A 221 22.07 -2.23 21.60
N SER A 222 22.95 -3.24 21.61
CA SER A 222 22.62 -4.57 22.16
C SER A 222 22.56 -4.63 23.69
N GLY A 223 23.07 -3.61 24.38
CA GLY A 223 23.24 -3.59 25.84
C GLY A 223 24.24 -4.62 26.39
N GLN A 224 24.95 -5.35 25.53
CA GLN A 224 25.94 -6.39 25.90
C GLN A 224 27.36 -5.94 25.58
N SER A 225 28.35 -6.51 26.28
CA SER A 225 29.75 -6.32 25.89
C SER A 225 30.03 -6.99 24.55
N VAL A 226 30.91 -6.39 23.75
CA VAL A 226 31.30 -6.87 22.41
C VAL A 226 31.67 -8.36 22.41
N SER A 227 32.48 -8.80 23.39
CA SER A 227 32.90 -10.20 23.49
C SER A 227 31.75 -11.18 23.71
N VAL A 228 30.77 -10.82 24.54
CA VAL A 228 29.60 -11.68 24.84
C VAL A 228 28.66 -11.72 23.64
N LEU A 229 28.44 -10.56 23.01
CA LEU A 229 27.58 -10.43 21.84
C LEU A 229 28.08 -11.30 20.68
N TYR A 230 29.33 -11.13 20.27
CA TYR A 230 29.85 -11.84 19.10
C TYR A 230 30.16 -13.32 19.35
N LEU A 231 30.30 -13.75 20.60
CA LEU A 231 30.31 -15.18 20.94
C LEU A 231 28.96 -15.84 20.61
N LYS A 232 27.83 -15.16 20.91
CA LYS A 232 26.49 -15.63 20.52
C LYS A 232 26.29 -15.59 19.00
N VAL A 233 26.76 -14.53 18.35
CA VAL A 233 26.71 -14.43 16.88
C VAL A 233 27.49 -15.59 16.23
N ALA A 234 28.70 -15.89 16.71
CA ALA A 234 29.49 -17.02 16.21
C ALA A 234 28.78 -18.37 16.43
N GLN A 235 28.12 -18.55 17.57
CA GLN A 235 27.28 -19.74 17.83
C GLN A 235 26.12 -19.85 16.84
N LEU A 236 25.44 -18.74 16.52
CA LEU A 236 24.36 -18.72 15.52
C LEU A 236 24.90 -19.09 14.13
N VAL A 237 26.00 -18.47 13.69
CA VAL A 237 26.70 -18.74 12.42
C VAL A 237 27.05 -20.22 12.30
N HIS A 238 27.61 -20.83 13.34
CA HIS A 238 27.95 -22.25 13.35
C HIS A 238 26.70 -23.14 13.33
N SER A 239 25.70 -22.85 14.18
CA SER A 239 24.47 -23.65 14.30
C SER A 239 23.62 -23.65 13.02
N ARG A 240 23.75 -22.61 12.19
CA ARG A 240 23.04 -22.43 10.92
C ARG A 240 23.89 -22.82 9.72
N GLN A 241 25.08 -23.40 9.96
CA GLN A 241 26.00 -23.91 8.94
C GLN A 241 26.31 -22.86 7.86
N ILE A 242 26.65 -21.64 8.29
CA ILE A 242 27.13 -20.60 7.41
C ILE A 242 28.53 -20.95 6.91
N ASP A 243 28.75 -20.87 5.60
CA ASP A 243 30.03 -21.24 4.98
C ASP A 243 31.01 -20.06 4.97
N LYS A 244 30.47 -18.84 4.84
CA LYS A 244 31.25 -17.60 4.71
C LYS A 244 30.63 -16.44 5.48
N ILE A 245 31.45 -15.64 6.15
CA ILE A 245 31.04 -14.39 6.81
C ILE A 245 31.84 -13.19 6.29
N ILE A 246 31.13 -12.10 5.97
CA ILE A 246 31.68 -10.80 5.62
C ILE A 246 31.19 -9.81 6.68
N GLY A 247 32.06 -9.45 7.63
CA GLY A 247 31.74 -8.52 8.70
C GLY A 247 32.12 -7.08 8.38
N VAL A 248 31.28 -6.12 8.77
CA VAL A 248 31.55 -4.68 8.60
C VAL A 248 31.35 -3.93 9.91
N GLY A 249 32.40 -3.27 10.37
CA GLY A 249 32.40 -2.50 11.62
C GLY A 249 33.54 -2.89 12.56
N SER A 250 33.85 -2.02 13.52
CA SER A 250 34.98 -2.19 14.42
C SER A 250 34.78 -3.36 15.38
N ASP A 251 33.56 -3.54 15.88
CA ASP A 251 33.30 -4.48 16.97
C ASP A 251 33.31 -5.91 16.44
N ILE A 252 32.65 -6.18 15.32
CA ILE A 252 32.64 -7.48 14.65
C ILE A 252 34.04 -7.84 14.13
N SER A 253 34.79 -6.85 13.62
CA SER A 253 36.17 -7.04 13.17
C SER A 253 37.10 -7.43 14.33
N SER A 254 36.91 -6.83 15.51
CA SER A 254 37.68 -7.20 16.71
C SER A 254 37.41 -8.64 17.17
N ALA A 255 36.24 -9.17 16.85
CA ALA A 255 35.78 -10.51 17.18
C ALA A 255 36.07 -11.55 16.07
N ALA A 256 36.85 -11.20 15.04
CA ALA A 256 37.12 -12.07 13.88
C ALA A 256 37.66 -13.47 14.24
N SER A 257 38.38 -13.62 15.36
CA SER A 257 38.91 -14.90 15.83
C SER A 257 37.84 -15.89 16.29
N LEU A 258 36.62 -15.42 16.60
CA LEU A 258 35.51 -16.27 17.06
C LEU A 258 34.82 -17.05 15.93
N PHE A 259 35.06 -16.66 14.68
CA PHE A 259 34.43 -17.28 13.50
C PHE A 259 35.40 -18.29 12.86
N ASP A 260 35.01 -19.56 12.82
CA ASP A 260 35.79 -20.66 12.21
C ASP A 260 35.21 -21.07 10.85
N VAL A 261 35.03 -20.07 9.98
CA VAL A 261 34.49 -20.20 8.62
C VAL A 261 35.29 -19.30 7.69
N GLU A 262 35.05 -19.37 6.38
CA GLU A 262 35.65 -18.42 5.44
C GLU A 262 35.23 -16.99 5.85
N LYS A 263 36.18 -16.08 6.09
CA LYS A 263 35.87 -14.81 6.76
C LYS A 263 36.64 -13.61 6.23
N TYR A 264 35.93 -12.50 6.09
CA TYR A 264 36.46 -11.21 5.66
C TYR A 264 35.88 -10.11 6.55
N PHE A 265 36.70 -9.16 7.00
CA PHE A 265 36.27 -8.09 7.88
C PHE A 265 36.74 -6.73 7.37
N PHE A 266 35.86 -5.75 7.43
CA PHE A 266 36.08 -4.41 6.92
C PHE A 266 35.67 -3.37 7.97
N PRO A 267 36.39 -2.24 8.08
CA PRO A 267 36.06 -1.21 9.06
C PRO A 267 34.74 -0.49 8.74
N ASP A 268 34.39 -0.37 7.45
CA ASP A 268 33.20 0.31 6.97
C ASP A 268 32.73 -0.23 5.61
N THR A 269 31.49 0.12 5.25
CA THR A 269 30.83 -0.33 4.03
C THR A 269 31.54 0.17 2.77
N ALA A 270 32.16 1.36 2.80
CA ALA A 270 32.88 1.89 1.65
C ALA A 270 34.12 1.04 1.32
N THR A 271 34.88 0.65 2.34
CA THR A 271 36.06 -0.22 2.23
C THR A 271 35.67 -1.61 1.72
N LEU A 272 34.56 -2.17 2.21
CA LEU A 272 34.00 -3.41 1.68
C LEU A 272 33.65 -3.29 0.19
N LEU A 273 32.91 -2.25 -0.21
CA LEU A 273 32.47 -2.03 -1.59
C LEU A 273 33.63 -1.83 -2.58
N SER A 274 34.74 -1.26 -2.12
CA SER A 274 35.97 -1.09 -2.90
C SER A 274 36.86 -2.33 -2.92
N SER A 275 36.57 -3.35 -2.12
CA SER A 275 37.33 -4.60 -2.08
C SER A 275 36.92 -5.56 -3.22
N ASN A 276 37.73 -6.60 -3.41
CA ASN A 276 37.47 -7.64 -4.40
C ASN A 276 36.65 -8.83 -3.83
N VAL A 277 36.23 -8.79 -2.57
CA VAL A 277 35.59 -9.95 -1.89
C VAL A 277 34.33 -10.43 -2.60
N PHE A 278 33.62 -9.52 -3.28
CA PHE A 278 32.42 -9.84 -4.02
C PHE A 278 32.67 -10.52 -5.37
N ASN A 279 33.91 -10.47 -5.89
CA ASN A 279 34.23 -11.06 -7.20
C ASN A 279 34.22 -12.59 -7.17
N ASP A 280 34.45 -13.19 -5.99
CA ASP A 280 34.50 -14.65 -5.80
C ASP A 280 33.12 -15.25 -5.46
N LEU A 281 32.09 -14.42 -5.30
CA LEU A 281 30.72 -14.87 -5.00
C LEU A 281 30.06 -15.45 -6.25
N HIS A 282 29.71 -16.73 -6.20
CA HIS A 282 29.01 -17.45 -7.27
C HIS A 282 28.23 -18.63 -6.69
N ASP A 283 27.01 -18.86 -7.16
CA ASP A 283 26.17 -19.98 -6.71
C ASP A 283 25.98 -20.01 -5.17
N GLU A 284 25.84 -18.82 -4.56
CA GLU A 284 25.66 -18.65 -3.10
C GLU A 284 24.29 -18.03 -2.78
N ILE A 285 23.75 -18.32 -1.60
CA ILE A 285 22.67 -17.56 -0.99
C ILE A 285 23.26 -16.63 0.07
N ILE A 286 23.05 -15.33 -0.09
CA ILE A 286 23.73 -14.27 0.66
C ILE A 286 22.69 -13.55 1.51
N LEU A 287 22.78 -13.67 2.83
CA LEU A 287 22.01 -12.86 3.77
C LEU A 287 22.75 -11.55 4.02
N ILE A 288 22.10 -10.43 3.72
CA ILE A 288 22.60 -9.08 3.99
C ILE A 288 21.83 -8.53 5.18
N LYS A 289 22.49 -8.44 6.33
CA LYS A 289 21.89 -7.94 7.56
C LYS A 289 22.75 -6.85 8.20
N GLY A 290 22.16 -5.70 8.47
CA GLY A 290 22.88 -4.60 9.07
C GLY A 290 21.98 -3.56 9.71
N SER A 291 22.55 -2.73 10.58
CA SER A 291 21.85 -1.55 11.07
C SER A 291 21.90 -0.44 10.02
N ARG A 292 20.87 0.41 10.01
CA ARG A 292 20.73 1.50 9.01
C ARG A 292 21.98 2.37 8.84
N LYS A 293 22.74 2.59 9.91
CA LYS A 293 23.97 3.41 9.91
C LYS A 293 25.03 2.91 8.92
N PHE A 294 25.02 1.62 8.59
CA PHE A 294 26.00 1.02 7.69
C PHE A 294 25.58 1.05 6.22
N GLU A 295 24.36 1.50 5.89
CA GLU A 295 23.91 1.67 4.50
C GLU A 295 24.09 0.41 3.63
N PHE A 296 23.76 -0.76 4.18
CA PHE A 296 23.94 -2.05 3.50
C PHE A 296 23.10 -2.19 2.21
N ASP A 297 22.16 -1.27 1.99
CA ASP A 297 21.43 -1.12 0.73
C ASP A 297 22.39 -0.96 -0.46
N ARG A 298 23.54 -0.31 -0.24
CA ARG A 298 24.60 -0.17 -1.25
C ARG A 298 25.28 -1.50 -1.59
N ILE A 299 25.33 -2.43 -0.63
CA ILE A 299 25.84 -3.79 -0.86
C ILE A 299 24.81 -4.56 -1.70
N THR A 300 23.53 -4.46 -1.34
CA THR A 300 22.43 -5.04 -2.11
C THR A 300 22.46 -4.55 -3.56
N GLU A 301 22.53 -3.23 -3.80
CA GLU A 301 22.63 -2.65 -5.15
C GLU A 301 23.85 -3.13 -5.96
N LYS A 302 24.97 -3.38 -5.28
CA LYS A 302 26.22 -3.85 -5.91
C LYS A 302 26.10 -5.31 -6.33
N LEU A 303 25.47 -6.15 -5.51
CA LEU A 303 25.35 -7.60 -5.72
C LEU A 303 24.13 -8.00 -6.53
N GLU A 304 23.08 -7.19 -6.53
CA GLU A 304 21.82 -7.46 -7.23
C GLU A 304 22.07 -7.64 -8.72
N LEU A 305 21.49 -8.70 -9.29
CA LEU A 305 21.44 -8.86 -10.72
C LEU A 305 20.54 -7.75 -11.24
N LYS A 306 21.17 -6.67 -11.70
CA LYS A 306 20.49 -5.66 -12.49
C LYS A 306 20.10 -6.29 -13.81
N VAL A 307 18.98 -7.02 -13.81
CA VAL A 307 18.16 -7.14 -15.00
C VAL A 307 17.93 -5.69 -15.42
N HIS A 308 18.32 -5.32 -16.64
CA HIS A 308 18.06 -3.97 -17.13
C HIS A 308 16.53 -3.79 -17.26
N GLU A 309 15.88 -3.53 -16.14
CA GLU A 309 14.55 -2.99 -16.10
C GLU A 309 14.68 -1.50 -16.42
N THR A 310 13.94 -1.07 -17.43
CA THR A 310 13.67 0.35 -17.62
C THR A 310 12.75 0.76 -16.48
N ILE A 311 13.30 1.34 -15.42
CA ILE A 311 12.53 1.75 -14.24
C ILE A 311 11.99 3.16 -14.49
N LEU A 312 10.67 3.31 -14.35
CA LEU A 312 9.99 4.59 -14.33
C LEU A 312 9.48 4.83 -12.90
N GLU A 313 10.15 5.69 -12.15
CA GLU A 313 9.72 6.07 -10.80
C GLU A 313 8.67 7.18 -10.86
N ILE A 314 7.53 6.94 -10.22
CA ILE A 314 6.42 7.88 -10.18
C ILE A 314 6.26 8.43 -8.77
N ASN A 315 6.51 9.72 -8.60
CA ASN A 315 6.31 10.41 -7.33
C ASN A 315 4.83 10.77 -7.14
N LEU A 316 4.11 9.92 -6.40
CA LEU A 316 2.70 10.13 -6.07
C LEU A 316 2.48 11.38 -5.18
N GLY A 317 3.47 11.77 -4.37
CA GLY A 317 3.41 13.03 -3.62
C GLY A 317 3.36 14.25 -4.54
N ALA A 318 4.24 14.29 -5.54
CA ALA A 318 4.26 15.35 -6.54
C ALA A 318 2.96 15.40 -7.37
N LEU A 319 2.36 14.24 -7.67
CA LEU A 319 1.05 14.17 -8.31
C LEU A 319 -0.02 14.86 -7.46
N ILE A 320 -0.01 14.65 -6.15
CA ILE A 320 -0.95 15.29 -5.21
C ILE A 320 -0.69 16.78 -5.07
N ASP A 321 0.58 17.20 -5.00
CA ASP A 321 0.94 18.62 -4.97
C ASP A 321 0.42 19.34 -6.21
N ASN A 322 0.62 18.75 -7.40
CA ASN A 322 0.09 19.28 -8.66
C ASN A 322 -1.45 19.36 -8.66
N LEU A 323 -2.13 18.32 -8.18
CA LEU A 323 -3.60 18.33 -8.06
C LEU A 323 -4.09 19.47 -7.16
N ASN A 324 -3.43 19.68 -6.03
CA ASN A 324 -3.78 20.71 -5.07
C ASN A 324 -3.47 22.11 -5.59
N GLU A 325 -2.39 22.28 -6.36
CA GLU A 325 -2.05 23.53 -7.04
C GLU A 325 -3.13 23.94 -8.06
N TYR A 326 -3.67 23.00 -8.84
CA TYR A 326 -4.80 23.30 -9.71
C TYR A 326 -6.08 23.60 -8.92
N ARG A 327 -6.35 22.85 -7.85
CA ARG A 327 -7.52 23.11 -6.99
C ARG A 327 -7.47 24.48 -6.31
N SER A 328 -6.28 24.98 -5.94
CA SER A 328 -6.12 26.29 -5.29
C SER A 328 -6.55 27.46 -6.18
N LYS A 329 -6.44 27.28 -7.51
CA LYS A 329 -6.86 28.24 -8.54
C LYS A 329 -8.35 28.15 -8.89
N LEU A 330 -9.03 27.12 -8.40
CA LEU A 330 -10.45 26.88 -8.64
C LEU A 330 -11.30 27.35 -7.47
N LYS A 331 -12.57 27.65 -7.75
CA LYS A 331 -13.57 27.86 -6.68
C LYS A 331 -13.80 26.54 -5.95
N PRO A 332 -14.07 26.53 -4.62
CA PRO A 332 -14.24 25.31 -3.84
C PRO A 332 -15.31 24.34 -4.35
N GLN A 333 -16.35 24.84 -5.03
CA GLN A 333 -17.43 24.03 -5.59
C GLN A 333 -17.16 23.52 -7.01
N THR A 334 -16.04 23.92 -7.64
CA THR A 334 -15.67 23.49 -8.98
C THR A 334 -15.10 22.08 -8.91
N LYS A 335 -15.70 21.18 -9.67
CA LYS A 335 -15.27 19.78 -9.76
C LYS A 335 -14.07 19.63 -10.69
N THR A 336 -13.23 18.63 -10.42
CA THR A 336 -12.05 18.33 -11.22
C THR A 336 -12.12 16.94 -11.84
N ILE A 337 -11.74 16.84 -13.11
CA ILE A 337 -11.60 15.57 -13.84
C ILE A 337 -10.12 15.33 -14.09
N CYS A 338 -9.59 14.19 -13.67
CA CYS A 338 -8.21 13.79 -13.94
C CYS A 338 -8.15 12.71 -15.03
N MET A 339 -7.26 12.91 -16.01
CA MET A 339 -7.05 11.97 -17.10
C MET A 339 -6.09 10.85 -16.65
N VAL A 340 -6.50 9.60 -16.78
CA VAL A 340 -5.71 8.40 -16.41
C VAL A 340 -5.67 7.39 -17.58
N LYS A 341 -5.68 7.89 -18.82
CA LYS A 341 -5.62 7.06 -20.04
C LYS A 341 -4.22 6.51 -20.32
N ALA A 342 -4.12 5.49 -21.17
CA ALA A 342 -2.87 4.86 -21.61
C ALA A 342 -2.00 4.39 -20.42
N SER A 343 -2.61 3.70 -19.46
CA SER A 343 -1.98 3.33 -18.18
C SER A 343 -1.38 4.53 -17.43
N ALA A 344 -2.16 5.62 -17.29
CA ALA A 344 -1.65 6.90 -16.79
C ALA A 344 -0.40 7.39 -17.55
N TYR A 345 -0.40 7.30 -18.88
CA TYR A 345 0.76 7.61 -19.72
C TYR A 345 2.01 6.77 -19.39
N GLY A 346 1.80 5.50 -19.04
CA GLY A 346 2.85 4.56 -18.64
C GLY A 346 3.26 4.64 -17.16
N ALA A 347 2.66 5.55 -16.38
CA ALA A 347 2.98 5.76 -14.97
C ALA A 347 2.31 4.76 -13.99
N GLY A 348 1.59 3.75 -14.50
CA GLY A 348 0.81 2.84 -13.67
C GLY A 348 -0.57 3.42 -13.38
N ALA A 349 -1.57 3.03 -14.18
CA ALA A 349 -2.93 3.54 -14.03
C ALA A 349 -3.55 3.23 -12.67
N HIS A 350 -3.22 2.10 -12.05
CA HIS A 350 -3.83 1.69 -10.80
C HIS A 350 -3.42 2.61 -9.64
N GLU A 351 -2.11 2.79 -9.44
CA GLU A 351 -1.51 3.56 -8.36
C GLU A 351 -1.91 5.04 -8.49
N VAL A 352 -1.86 5.58 -9.70
CA VAL A 352 -2.29 6.95 -10.00
C VAL A 352 -3.79 7.12 -9.73
N ALA A 353 -4.65 6.23 -10.24
CA ALA A 353 -6.09 6.34 -10.04
C ALA A 353 -6.48 6.20 -8.56
N LYS A 354 -5.84 5.27 -7.84
CA LYS A 354 -6.09 5.03 -6.42
C LYS A 354 -5.68 6.24 -5.58
N THR A 355 -4.50 6.78 -5.84
CA THR A 355 -4.00 8.01 -5.22
C THR A 355 -4.95 9.20 -5.47
N LEU A 356 -5.37 9.42 -6.71
CA LEU A 356 -6.31 10.50 -7.04
C LEU A 356 -7.69 10.31 -6.36
N GLN A 357 -8.17 9.07 -6.25
CA GLN A 357 -9.41 8.74 -5.54
C GLN A 357 -9.29 8.98 -4.03
N GLU A 358 -8.20 8.54 -3.39
CA GLU A 358 -7.93 8.77 -1.96
C GLU A 358 -7.89 10.28 -1.65
N HIS A 359 -7.40 11.08 -2.60
CA HIS A 359 -7.43 12.54 -2.58
C HIS A 359 -8.71 13.16 -3.17
N ARG A 360 -9.79 12.38 -3.24
CA ARG A 360 -11.18 12.80 -3.54
C ARG A 360 -11.33 13.56 -4.86
N VAL A 361 -10.65 13.14 -5.92
CA VAL A 361 -10.96 13.65 -7.27
C VAL A 361 -12.42 13.35 -7.62
N ASP A 362 -13.13 14.28 -8.27
CA ASP A 362 -14.55 14.10 -8.57
C ASP A 362 -14.80 13.05 -9.66
N TYR A 363 -13.92 13.04 -10.68
CA TYR A 363 -14.01 12.16 -11.83
C TYR A 363 -12.61 11.75 -12.31
N LEU A 364 -12.52 10.52 -12.78
CA LEU A 364 -11.42 10.05 -13.61
C LEU A 364 -11.90 9.94 -15.06
N ALA A 365 -10.99 10.04 -16.01
CA ALA A 365 -11.29 9.83 -17.42
C ALA A 365 -10.22 8.98 -18.09
N VAL A 366 -10.65 7.95 -18.82
CA VAL A 366 -9.79 7.00 -19.54
C VAL A 366 -10.16 6.98 -21.03
N ALA A 367 -9.29 6.43 -21.88
CA ALA A 367 -9.53 6.47 -23.32
C ALA A 367 -10.64 5.50 -23.74
N VAL A 368 -10.58 4.27 -23.25
CA VAL A 368 -11.45 3.15 -23.68
C VAL A 368 -12.01 2.39 -22.48
N ALA A 369 -13.08 1.62 -22.72
CA ALA A 369 -13.79 0.89 -21.67
C ALA A 369 -12.93 -0.18 -20.96
N ASP A 370 -11.93 -0.74 -21.65
CA ASP A 370 -11.03 -1.75 -21.08
C ASP A 370 -10.23 -1.19 -19.92
N GLU A 371 -9.59 -0.03 -20.12
CA GLU A 371 -8.88 0.71 -19.07
C GLU A 371 -9.79 1.00 -17.87
N GLY A 372 -11.03 1.42 -18.12
CA GLY A 372 -12.00 1.69 -17.07
C GLY A 372 -12.40 0.44 -16.29
N SER A 373 -12.56 -0.70 -16.98
CA SER A 373 -12.88 -1.97 -16.35
C SER A 373 -11.73 -2.49 -15.49
N ASP A 374 -10.48 -2.26 -15.90
CA ASP A 374 -9.31 -2.66 -15.13
C ASP A 374 -9.15 -1.80 -13.87
N LEU A 375 -9.40 -0.49 -13.96
CA LEU A 375 -9.47 0.37 -12.77
C LEU A 375 -10.55 -0.10 -11.79
N ARG A 376 -11.73 -0.51 -12.29
CA ARG A 376 -12.81 -1.04 -11.44
C ARG A 376 -12.43 -2.32 -10.72
N LYS A 377 -11.82 -3.28 -11.43
CA LYS A 377 -11.30 -4.52 -10.82
C LYS A 377 -10.26 -4.24 -9.75
N ALA A 378 -9.47 -3.18 -9.94
CA ALA A 378 -8.47 -2.72 -8.99
C ALA A 378 -9.04 -1.85 -7.85
N GLY A 379 -10.37 -1.82 -7.67
CA GLY A 379 -11.02 -1.18 -6.52
C GLY A 379 -11.29 0.32 -6.65
N ILE A 380 -11.16 0.90 -7.84
CA ILE A 380 -11.54 2.30 -8.07
C ILE A 380 -13.07 2.43 -8.10
N THR A 381 -13.62 3.26 -7.24
CA THR A 381 -15.05 3.56 -7.06
C THR A 381 -15.45 4.95 -7.54
N ALA A 382 -14.51 5.86 -7.80
CA ALA A 382 -14.76 7.19 -8.38
C ALA A 382 -15.50 7.08 -9.73
N SER A 383 -16.25 8.10 -10.13
CA SER A 383 -16.87 8.09 -11.47
C SER A 383 -15.79 8.08 -12.55
N ILE A 384 -15.96 7.23 -13.56
CA ILE A 384 -15.00 7.06 -14.66
C ILE A 384 -15.69 7.41 -15.98
N MET A 385 -15.19 8.43 -16.65
CA MET A 385 -15.61 8.83 -17.99
C MET A 385 -14.82 8.07 -19.06
N ILE A 386 -15.50 7.55 -20.08
CA ILE A 386 -14.89 6.93 -21.27
C ILE A 386 -14.90 7.93 -22.42
N MET A 387 -13.71 8.38 -22.83
CA MET A 387 -13.58 9.45 -23.84
C MET A 387 -13.85 8.97 -25.27
N ASN A 388 -13.57 7.70 -25.57
CA ASN A 388 -13.81 7.12 -26.87
C ASN A 388 -14.58 5.79 -26.73
N PRO A 389 -15.90 5.85 -26.48
CA PRO A 389 -16.68 4.63 -26.33
C PRO A 389 -16.86 3.92 -27.67
N GLU A 390 -16.52 2.64 -27.67
CA GLU A 390 -16.72 1.75 -28.82
C GLU A 390 -18.08 1.03 -28.70
N LEU A 391 -18.77 0.85 -29.83
CA LEU A 391 -20.08 0.19 -29.89
C LEU A 391 -20.03 -1.24 -29.31
N SER A 392 -18.93 -1.96 -29.54
CA SER A 392 -18.68 -3.31 -29.02
C SER A 392 -18.54 -3.37 -27.50
N ALA A 393 -18.26 -2.24 -26.85
CA ALA A 393 -17.92 -2.18 -25.43
C ALA A 393 -19.08 -1.72 -24.53
N PHE A 394 -20.28 -1.46 -25.07
CA PHE A 394 -21.43 -0.97 -24.30
C PHE A 394 -21.78 -1.85 -23.10
N LYS A 395 -21.85 -3.17 -23.30
CA LYS A 395 -22.14 -4.11 -22.22
C LYS A 395 -21.12 -3.99 -21.08
N ARG A 396 -19.83 -3.93 -21.42
CA ARG A 396 -18.76 -3.71 -20.43
C ARG A 396 -18.95 -2.38 -19.69
N MET A 397 -19.33 -1.31 -20.38
CA MET A 397 -19.60 -0.02 -19.73
C MET A 397 -20.77 -0.12 -18.74
N PHE A 398 -21.82 -0.86 -19.05
CA PHE A 398 -22.94 -1.10 -18.12
C PHE A 398 -22.49 -1.91 -16.90
N ASP A 399 -21.84 -3.05 -17.12
CA ASP A 399 -21.40 -3.98 -16.08
C ASP A 399 -20.46 -3.29 -15.07
N TYR A 400 -19.55 -2.45 -15.57
CA TYR A 400 -18.55 -1.75 -14.76
C TYR A 400 -18.93 -0.30 -14.40
N LYS A 401 -20.15 0.15 -14.73
CA LYS A 401 -20.64 1.52 -14.46
C LYS A 401 -19.66 2.60 -14.94
N LEU A 402 -19.30 2.53 -16.22
CA LEU A 402 -18.39 3.45 -16.90
C LEU A 402 -19.20 4.43 -17.76
N GLU A 403 -19.06 5.74 -17.55
CA GLU A 403 -19.92 6.78 -18.13
C GLU A 403 -19.37 7.23 -19.51
N PRO A 404 -20.04 6.99 -20.65
CA PRO A 404 -19.47 7.29 -21.97
C PRO A 404 -19.64 8.75 -22.41
N GLU A 405 -18.64 9.26 -23.13
CA GLU A 405 -18.73 10.47 -23.95
C GLU A 405 -19.59 10.22 -25.19
N ILE A 406 -20.62 11.03 -25.42
CA ILE A 406 -21.47 10.96 -26.60
C ILE A 406 -21.28 12.21 -27.45
N TYR A 407 -20.87 11.99 -28.71
CA TYR A 407 -20.46 13.07 -29.61
C TYR A 407 -21.16 13.05 -30.99
N ASN A 408 -22.05 12.08 -31.26
CA ASN A 408 -22.90 12.06 -32.46
C ASN A 408 -24.16 11.21 -32.26
N PHE A 409 -25.13 11.35 -33.17
CA PHE A 409 -26.41 10.61 -33.13
C PHE A 409 -26.25 9.10 -33.30
N ARG A 410 -25.34 8.65 -34.17
CA ARG A 410 -25.11 7.21 -34.41
C ARG A 410 -24.73 6.48 -33.11
N LEU A 411 -23.85 7.07 -32.32
CA LEU A 411 -23.39 6.53 -31.05
C LEU A 411 -24.51 6.58 -29.99
N LEU A 412 -25.24 7.70 -29.92
CA LEU A 412 -26.39 7.88 -29.02
C LEU A 412 -27.47 6.82 -29.27
N ASP A 413 -27.91 6.67 -30.52
CA ASP A 413 -28.99 5.75 -30.89
C ASP A 413 -28.59 4.29 -30.65
N ALA A 414 -27.34 3.94 -30.94
CA ALA A 414 -26.82 2.61 -30.68
C ALA A 414 -26.73 2.30 -29.18
N LEU A 415 -26.29 3.27 -28.36
CA LEU A 415 -26.22 3.10 -26.91
C LEU A 415 -27.60 2.94 -26.29
N ILE A 416 -28.58 3.76 -26.71
CA ILE A 416 -29.97 3.65 -26.26
C ILE A 416 -30.51 2.26 -26.57
N LYS A 417 -30.35 1.79 -27.81
CA LYS A 417 -30.84 0.48 -28.23
C LYS A 417 -30.24 -0.67 -27.42
N GLU A 418 -28.92 -0.62 -27.16
CA GLU A 418 -28.27 -1.67 -26.37
C GLU A 418 -28.66 -1.60 -24.89
N ALA A 419 -28.79 -0.39 -24.33
CA ALA A 419 -29.26 -0.19 -22.96
C ALA A 419 -30.69 -0.71 -22.77
N GLU A 420 -31.61 -0.42 -23.70
CA GLU A 420 -32.98 -0.95 -23.69
C GLU A 420 -33.01 -2.48 -23.75
N LYS A 421 -32.17 -3.08 -24.60
CA LYS A 421 -32.05 -4.53 -24.72
C LYS A 421 -31.55 -5.19 -23.42
N GLU A 422 -30.62 -4.56 -22.72
CA GLU A 422 -30.10 -5.06 -21.43
C GLU A 422 -30.95 -4.59 -20.22
N GLY A 423 -32.07 -3.88 -20.45
CA GLY A 423 -32.96 -3.40 -19.38
C GLY A 423 -32.39 -2.27 -18.52
N ILE A 424 -31.37 -1.57 -19.01
CA ILE A 424 -30.72 -0.44 -18.33
C ILE A 424 -31.60 0.81 -18.47
N THR A 425 -31.74 1.55 -17.37
CA THR A 425 -32.44 2.86 -17.37
C THR A 425 -31.58 3.92 -16.70
N HIS A 426 -31.75 5.17 -17.14
CA HIS A 426 -31.05 6.34 -16.61
C HIS A 426 -29.52 6.19 -16.53
N PHE A 427 -28.91 5.52 -17.51
CA PHE A 427 -27.47 5.37 -17.57
C PHE A 427 -26.80 6.74 -17.83
N PRO A 428 -25.86 7.18 -16.97
CA PRO A 428 -25.24 8.49 -17.11
C PRO A 428 -24.36 8.58 -18.36
N ILE A 429 -24.55 9.65 -19.13
CA ILE A 429 -23.75 9.96 -20.33
C ILE A 429 -23.22 11.39 -20.32
N HIS A 430 -22.11 11.62 -21.00
CA HIS A 430 -21.45 12.93 -21.09
C HIS A 430 -21.55 13.48 -22.51
N ILE A 431 -22.33 14.55 -22.70
CA ILE A 431 -22.58 15.12 -24.02
C ILE A 431 -21.43 16.05 -24.41
N LYS A 432 -20.79 15.79 -25.56
CA LYS A 432 -19.77 16.67 -26.10
C LYS A 432 -20.32 17.58 -27.19
N ILE A 433 -20.06 18.87 -27.04
CA ILE A 433 -20.40 19.90 -28.03
C ILE A 433 -19.10 20.33 -28.71
N ASP A 434 -19.09 20.36 -30.03
CA ASP A 434 -18.00 20.96 -30.78
C ASP A 434 -18.18 22.48 -30.83
N THR A 435 -17.29 23.20 -30.13
CA THR A 435 -17.25 24.67 -30.13
C THR A 435 -16.08 25.23 -30.93
N GLY A 436 -15.49 24.45 -31.84
CA GLY A 436 -14.46 24.93 -32.77
C GLY A 436 -13.17 24.11 -32.82
N MET A 437 -13.11 22.94 -32.17
CA MET A 437 -11.98 22.01 -32.36
C MET A 437 -12.19 21.09 -33.57
N HIS A 438 -13.43 20.94 -34.06
CA HIS A 438 -13.77 20.21 -35.29
C HIS A 438 -13.24 18.78 -35.35
N ARG A 439 -13.17 18.14 -34.19
CA ARG A 439 -12.70 16.75 -34.05
C ARG A 439 -13.85 15.80 -33.74
N LEU A 440 -14.53 16.02 -32.62
CA LEU A 440 -15.67 15.23 -32.14
C LEU A 440 -16.60 16.16 -31.35
N GLY A 441 -17.91 15.98 -31.53
CA GLY A 441 -18.93 16.68 -30.76
C GLY A 441 -20.14 17.01 -31.63
N PHE A 442 -21.28 17.19 -30.98
CA PHE A 442 -22.46 17.75 -31.62
C PHE A 442 -22.21 19.21 -32.00
N ALA A 443 -22.62 19.61 -33.20
CA ALA A 443 -22.61 21.02 -33.54
C ALA A 443 -23.66 21.75 -32.67
N PRO A 444 -23.49 23.06 -32.38
CA PRO A 444 -24.49 23.83 -31.64
C PRO A 444 -25.88 23.81 -32.31
N THR A 445 -25.94 23.60 -33.63
CA THR A 445 -27.17 23.45 -34.41
C THR A 445 -27.91 22.13 -34.16
N ASP A 446 -27.22 21.12 -33.61
CA ASP A 446 -27.77 19.78 -33.38
C ASP A 446 -28.53 19.70 -32.04
N ILE A 447 -28.36 20.69 -31.16
CA ILE A 447 -28.91 20.69 -29.79
C ILE A 447 -30.43 20.48 -29.74
N PRO A 448 -31.26 21.12 -30.59
CA PRO A 448 -32.71 20.88 -30.59
C PRO A 448 -33.06 19.42 -30.93
N GLN A 449 -32.35 18.82 -31.89
CA GLN A 449 -32.55 17.42 -32.27
C GLN A 449 -32.08 16.48 -31.16
N LEU A 450 -30.92 16.76 -30.54
CA LEU A 450 -30.39 16.00 -29.41
C LEU A 450 -31.36 15.99 -28.22
N ILE A 451 -31.92 17.14 -27.86
CA ILE A 451 -32.95 17.26 -26.81
C ILE A 451 -34.14 16.37 -27.15
N ASN A 452 -34.63 16.42 -28.39
CA ASN A 452 -35.77 15.62 -28.82
C ASN A 452 -35.48 14.10 -28.74
N SER A 453 -34.28 13.65 -29.12
CA SER A 453 -33.87 12.25 -28.98
C SER A 453 -33.80 11.83 -27.50
N LEU A 454 -33.17 12.64 -26.65
CA LEU A 454 -33.02 12.32 -25.23
C LEU A 454 -34.36 12.27 -24.47
N LYS A 455 -35.38 13.02 -24.87
CA LYS A 455 -36.71 13.02 -24.24
C LYS A 455 -37.60 11.82 -24.61
N ARG A 456 -37.30 11.12 -25.70
CA ARG A 456 -38.14 10.02 -26.23
C ARG A 456 -37.76 8.64 -25.68
N GLN A 457 -36.82 8.60 -24.76
CA GLN A 457 -36.20 7.39 -24.23
C GLN A 457 -35.95 7.57 -22.73
N ASN A 458 -35.83 6.46 -21.99
CA ASN A 458 -35.51 6.46 -20.56
C ASN A 458 -34.23 5.65 -20.23
N ALA A 459 -33.52 5.19 -21.25
CA ALA A 459 -32.33 4.36 -21.14
C ALA A 459 -31.10 5.13 -20.64
N VAL A 460 -30.89 6.37 -21.11
CA VAL A 460 -29.75 7.22 -20.78
C VAL A 460 -30.17 8.56 -20.21
N ILE A 461 -29.31 9.18 -19.40
CA ILE A 461 -29.52 10.50 -18.80
C ILE A 461 -28.27 11.38 -18.95
N PRO A 462 -28.39 12.64 -19.43
CA PRO A 462 -27.25 13.53 -19.55
C PRO A 462 -26.72 13.92 -18.17
N ARG A 463 -25.54 13.40 -17.80
CA ARG A 463 -24.86 13.66 -16.53
C ARG A 463 -24.01 14.92 -16.59
N SER A 464 -23.27 15.09 -17.69
CA SER A 464 -22.59 16.35 -18.00
C SER A 464 -22.74 16.74 -19.46
N VAL A 465 -22.44 18.00 -19.74
CA VAL A 465 -22.22 18.56 -21.07
C VAL A 465 -20.89 19.29 -21.07
N PHE A 466 -20.10 19.11 -22.13
CA PHE A 466 -18.75 19.67 -22.18
C PHE A 466 -18.24 19.98 -23.58
N SER A 467 -17.14 20.71 -23.63
CA SER A 467 -16.33 20.97 -24.82
C SER A 467 -14.85 21.04 -24.42
N HIS A 468 -13.96 21.30 -25.38
CA HIS A 468 -12.54 21.53 -25.15
C HIS A 468 -12.10 22.88 -25.74
N LEU A 469 -11.28 23.60 -24.98
CA LEU A 469 -10.61 24.79 -25.47
C LEU A 469 -9.43 24.38 -26.37
N ALA A 470 -9.33 25.01 -27.54
CA ALA A 470 -8.35 24.63 -28.55
C ALA A 470 -6.94 25.20 -28.30
N GLY A 471 -6.85 26.37 -27.64
CA GLY A 471 -5.59 27.11 -27.50
C GLY A 471 -5.55 27.97 -26.24
N SER A 472 -6.08 27.47 -25.13
CA SER A 472 -6.10 28.19 -23.85
C SER A 472 -4.71 28.51 -23.29
N ASP A 473 -3.69 27.79 -23.74
CA ASP A 473 -2.27 27.96 -23.39
C ASP A 473 -1.59 29.13 -24.12
N ASN A 474 -2.19 29.70 -25.17
CA ASN A 474 -1.63 30.82 -25.92
C ASN A 474 -2.58 32.03 -25.95
N LYS A 475 -2.05 33.19 -25.52
CA LYS A 475 -2.77 34.48 -25.45
C LYS A 475 -3.32 34.96 -26.79
N GLU A 476 -2.68 34.60 -27.90
CA GLU A 476 -3.15 34.96 -29.25
C GLU A 476 -4.54 34.38 -29.55
N PHE A 477 -4.91 33.25 -28.92
CA PHE A 477 -6.20 32.60 -29.08
C PHE A 477 -7.25 33.04 -28.04
N ASP A 478 -7.02 34.10 -27.26
CA ASP A 478 -7.97 34.55 -26.22
C ASP A 478 -9.33 34.94 -26.79
N GLY A 479 -9.35 35.61 -27.95
CA GLY A 479 -10.59 35.96 -28.65
C GLY A 479 -11.37 34.72 -29.05
N PHE A 480 -10.69 33.72 -29.63
CA PHE A 480 -11.29 32.46 -30.02
C PHE A 480 -11.77 31.66 -28.79
N THR A 481 -10.96 31.58 -27.74
CA THR A 481 -11.31 30.92 -26.46
C THR A 481 -12.61 31.50 -25.87
N ARG A 482 -12.76 32.82 -25.85
CA ARG A 482 -14.01 33.48 -25.39
C ARG A 482 -15.20 33.14 -26.29
N GLN A 483 -15.00 33.05 -27.61
CA GLN A 483 -16.03 32.59 -28.54
C GLN A 483 -16.44 31.13 -28.30
N GLN A 484 -15.48 30.24 -28.03
CA GLN A 484 -15.76 28.84 -27.67
C GLN A 484 -16.62 28.77 -26.39
N ILE A 485 -16.26 29.54 -25.36
CA ILE A 485 -17.00 29.61 -24.09
C ILE A 485 -18.42 30.13 -24.30
N ALA A 486 -18.60 31.21 -25.07
CA ALA A 486 -19.92 31.77 -25.34
C ALA A 486 -20.82 30.79 -26.12
N THR A 487 -20.24 30.09 -27.10
CA THR A 487 -20.94 29.05 -27.87
C THR A 487 -21.36 27.89 -26.98
N PHE A 488 -20.43 27.41 -26.15
CA PHE A 488 -20.70 26.36 -25.16
C PHE A 488 -21.79 26.78 -24.18
N ASP A 489 -21.74 28.00 -23.65
CA ASP A 489 -22.70 28.49 -22.68
C ASP A 489 -24.12 28.55 -23.23
N LYS A 490 -24.29 29.06 -24.44
CA LYS A 490 -25.59 29.07 -25.12
C LYS A 490 -26.16 27.66 -25.29
N ALA A 491 -25.36 26.75 -25.86
CA ALA A 491 -25.79 25.40 -26.19
C ALA A 491 -26.08 24.54 -24.93
N SER A 492 -25.20 24.60 -23.92
CA SER A 492 -25.38 23.87 -22.67
C SER A 492 -26.54 24.41 -21.82
N THR A 493 -26.80 25.72 -21.85
CA THR A 493 -27.96 26.32 -21.20
C THR A 493 -29.26 25.88 -21.85
N GLU A 494 -29.30 25.79 -23.18
CA GLU A 494 -30.46 25.27 -23.91
C GLU A 494 -30.77 23.82 -23.51
N LEU A 495 -29.75 22.96 -23.43
CA LEU A 495 -29.90 21.58 -22.94
C LEU A 495 -30.43 21.55 -21.49
N GLN A 496 -29.82 22.32 -20.58
CA GLN A 496 -30.22 22.34 -19.16
C GLN A 496 -31.66 22.78 -18.93
N LYS A 497 -32.21 23.71 -19.72
CA LYS A 497 -33.60 24.21 -19.55
C LYS A 497 -34.67 23.12 -19.62
N VAL A 498 -34.36 21.99 -20.26
CA VAL A 498 -35.34 20.95 -20.55
C VAL A 498 -35.30 19.80 -19.53
N PHE A 499 -34.24 19.73 -18.72
CA PHE A 499 -34.07 18.69 -17.69
C PHE A 499 -34.13 19.31 -16.30
N SER A 500 -34.89 18.66 -15.41
CA SER A 500 -35.07 19.13 -14.02
C SER A 500 -33.84 18.88 -13.14
N HIS A 501 -33.04 17.86 -13.46
CA HIS A 501 -31.78 17.60 -12.77
C HIS A 501 -30.68 18.53 -13.26
N LYS A 502 -29.72 18.83 -12.38
CA LYS A 502 -28.54 19.60 -12.74
C LYS A 502 -27.60 18.78 -13.63
N ILE A 503 -27.37 19.25 -14.85
CA ILE A 503 -26.36 18.74 -15.77
C ILE A 503 -25.05 19.46 -15.46
N LEU A 504 -24.00 18.69 -15.17
CA LEU A 504 -22.67 19.26 -14.93
C LEU A 504 -22.13 19.90 -16.21
N ARG A 505 -21.39 21.01 -16.08
CA ARG A 505 -20.82 21.73 -17.22
C ARG A 505 -19.31 21.84 -17.04
N HIS A 506 -18.53 21.43 -18.03
CA HIS A 506 -17.07 21.59 -18.00
C HIS A 506 -16.52 21.96 -19.39
N ILE A 507 -15.48 22.78 -19.43
CA ILE A 507 -14.82 23.19 -20.68
C ILE A 507 -13.35 23.58 -20.44
N CYS A 508 -13.04 24.07 -19.23
CA CYS A 508 -11.71 24.50 -18.85
C CYS A 508 -10.76 23.29 -18.66
N ASN A 509 -9.66 23.28 -19.41
CA ASN A 509 -8.52 22.38 -19.26
C ASN A 509 -7.43 23.02 -18.37
N SER A 510 -6.38 22.29 -18.02
CA SER A 510 -5.33 22.74 -17.09
C SER A 510 -4.73 24.11 -17.45
N ALA A 511 -4.43 24.35 -18.73
CA ALA A 511 -3.91 25.64 -19.19
C ALA A 511 -4.90 26.80 -18.99
N GLY A 512 -6.20 26.54 -19.07
CA GLY A 512 -7.22 27.55 -18.76
C GLY A 512 -7.38 27.80 -17.26
N ILE A 513 -6.97 26.88 -16.38
CA ILE A 513 -7.01 27.06 -14.91
C ILE A 513 -5.90 28.01 -14.45
N GLU A 514 -4.78 28.04 -15.15
CA GLU A 514 -3.60 28.85 -14.80
C GLU A 514 -3.72 30.33 -15.18
N ARG A 515 -4.82 30.74 -15.80
CA ARG A 515 -5.03 32.05 -16.42
C ARG A 515 -6.27 32.73 -15.87
#